data_AF-A0A962GDN3-F1
#
_entry.id   AF-A0A962GDN3-F1
#
_cell.length_a   1.000
_cell.length_b   1.000
_cell.length_c   1.000
_cell.angle_alpha   90.00
_cell.angle_beta   90.00
_cell.angle_gamma   90.00
#
_symmetry.space_group_name_H-M   'P 1'
#
loop_
_entity.id
_entity.type
_entity.pdbx_description
1 polymer ?
#
loop_
_entity_poly.entity_id
_entity_poly.type
_entity_poly.pdbx_seq_one_letter_code
_entity_poly.pdbx_strand_id
1 'polypeptide(L)'
;PFKQKQIEQRKLEADADKIARVKAAEGTAQARLIEAEAEAKSRQKLADAEVYRMDEIGKISSIQLERDGALISKYPLLIQKTMADKLSDKISVIIAAPPADGGFVGGNLIGTASKGAGQ
;
A
#
# COMPACT_ATOMS: atom_id res chain seq x y z
N PRO A 1 -27.53 62.23 23.47
CA PRO A 1 -27.44 61.92 22.02
C PRO A 1 -26.12 61.30 21.54
N PHE A 2 -24.94 61.80 21.93
CA PHE A 2 -23.64 61.30 21.40
C PHE A 2 -23.29 59.86 21.81
N LYS A 3 -23.56 59.49 23.08
CA LYS A 3 -23.30 58.13 23.60
C LYS A 3 -24.14 57.05 22.91
N GLN A 4 -25.38 57.34 22.53
CA GLN A 4 -26.24 56.38 21.80
C GLN A 4 -25.67 56.04 20.42
N LYS A 5 -25.21 57.05 19.67
CA LYS A 5 -24.56 56.84 18.37
C LYS A 5 -23.26 56.03 18.48
N GLN A 6 -22.45 56.24 19.52
CA GLN A 6 -21.26 55.41 19.76
C GLN A 6 -21.59 53.94 20.09
N ILE A 7 -22.66 53.69 20.85
CA ILE A 7 -23.10 52.32 21.15
C ILE A 7 -23.59 51.62 19.89
N GLU A 8 -24.35 52.32 19.06
CA GLU A 8 -24.84 51.80 17.79
C GLU A 8 -23.70 51.50 16.82
N GLN A 9 -22.71 52.39 16.73
CA GLN A 9 -21.52 52.18 15.91
C GLN A 9 -20.70 50.97 16.39
N ARG A 10 -20.47 50.83 17.71
CA ARG A 10 -19.82 49.64 18.28
C ARG A 10 -20.59 48.35 18.04
N LYS A 11 -21.93 48.39 18.05
CA LYS A 11 -22.75 47.22 17.74
C LYS A 11 -22.59 46.81 16.28
N LEU A 12 -22.67 47.77 15.36
CA LEU A 12 -22.49 47.53 13.93
C LEU A 12 -21.08 46.99 13.61
N GLU A 13 -20.05 47.51 14.27
CA GLU A 13 -18.67 47.03 14.12
C GLU A 13 -18.51 45.60 14.66
N ALA A 14 -19.07 45.31 15.84
CA ALA A 14 -19.05 43.96 16.41
C ALA A 14 -19.84 42.94 15.55
N ASP A 15 -20.96 43.35 14.97
CA ASP A 15 -21.74 42.51 14.07
C ASP A 15 -20.99 42.25 12.76
N ALA A 16 -20.31 43.26 12.20
CA ALA A 16 -19.47 43.11 11.02
C ALA A 16 -18.29 42.15 11.29
N ASP A 17 -17.61 42.30 12.43
CA ASP A 17 -16.54 41.40 12.86
C ASP A 17 -17.02 39.96 13.02
N LYS A 18 -18.21 39.76 13.61
CA LYS A 18 -18.82 38.44 13.76
C LYS A 18 -19.09 37.81 12.40
N ILE A 19 -19.69 38.55 11.48
CA ILE A 19 -19.99 38.07 10.12
C ILE A 19 -18.69 37.73 9.38
N ALA A 20 -17.66 38.58 9.49
CA ALA A 20 -16.36 38.32 8.89
C ALA A 20 -15.72 37.04 9.41
N ARG A 21 -15.77 36.79 10.73
CA ARG A 21 -15.24 35.55 11.34
C ARG A 21 -16.01 34.31 10.89
N VAL A 22 -17.34 34.39 10.85
CA VAL A 22 -18.18 33.27 10.38
C VAL A 22 -17.85 32.95 8.93
N LYS A 23 -17.81 33.96 8.05
CA LYS A 23 -17.50 33.78 6.63
C LYS A 23 -16.09 33.23 6.41
N ALA A 24 -15.11 33.67 7.20
CA ALA A 24 -13.75 33.13 7.16
C ALA A 24 -13.71 31.65 7.61
N ALA A 25 -14.44 31.31 8.67
CA ALA A 25 -14.54 29.94 9.15
C ALA A 25 -15.23 29.02 8.14
N GLU A 26 -16.32 29.49 7.52
CA GLU A 26 -17.03 28.79 6.43
C GLU A 26 -16.13 28.56 5.23
N GLY A 27 -15.39 29.59 4.77
CA GLY A 27 -14.44 29.44 3.67
C GLY A 27 -13.33 28.45 3.99
N THR A 28 -12.81 28.47 5.23
CA THR A 28 -11.80 27.50 5.67
C THR A 28 -12.35 26.07 5.71
N ALA A 29 -13.59 25.90 6.19
CA ALA A 29 -14.24 24.59 6.23
C ALA A 29 -14.50 24.05 4.81
N GLN A 30 -14.99 24.89 3.90
CA GLN A 30 -15.20 24.54 2.50
C GLN A 30 -13.89 24.16 1.81
N ALA A 31 -12.81 24.92 2.03
CA ALA A 31 -11.49 24.57 1.48
C ALA A 31 -11.04 23.18 1.93
N ARG A 32 -11.18 22.86 3.23
CA ARG A 32 -10.83 21.54 3.77
C ARG A 32 -11.68 20.41 3.20
N LEU A 33 -12.98 20.65 2.95
CA LEU A 33 -13.86 19.67 2.32
C LEU A 33 -13.40 19.38 0.89
N ILE A 34 -13.11 20.42 0.12
CA ILE A 34 -12.63 20.29 -1.27
C ILE A 34 -11.29 19.54 -1.29
N GLU A 35 -10.37 19.87 -0.40
CA GLU A 35 -9.08 19.17 -0.28
C GLU A 35 -9.27 17.69 0.06
N ALA A 36 -10.12 17.38 1.05
CA ALA A 36 -10.40 15.99 1.45
C ALA A 36 -11.07 15.18 0.32
N GLU A 37 -12.03 15.77 -0.40
CA GLU A 37 -12.65 15.15 -1.57
C GLU A 37 -11.65 14.94 -2.70
N ALA A 38 -10.79 15.93 -2.97
CA ALA A 38 -9.74 15.83 -3.98
C ALA A 38 -8.73 14.72 -3.64
N GLU A 39 -8.31 14.63 -2.38
CA GLU A 39 -7.46 13.55 -1.90
C GLU A 39 -8.13 12.18 -2.03
N ALA A 40 -9.40 12.07 -1.63
CA ALA A 40 -10.16 10.81 -1.74
C ALA A 40 -10.26 10.37 -3.21
N LYS A 41 -10.58 11.30 -4.11
CA LYS A 41 -10.65 11.03 -5.56
C LYS A 41 -9.29 10.65 -6.13
N SER A 42 -8.21 11.28 -5.68
CA SER A 42 -6.84 10.92 -6.06
C SER A 42 -6.50 9.49 -5.62
N ARG A 43 -6.80 9.14 -4.36
CA ARG A 43 -6.59 7.78 -3.82
C ARG A 43 -7.41 6.74 -4.59
N GLN A 44 -8.67 7.04 -4.91
CA GLN A 44 -9.51 6.16 -5.70
C GLN A 44 -8.91 5.93 -7.09
N LYS A 45 -8.48 7.00 -7.78
CA LYS A 45 -7.86 6.87 -9.11
C LYS A 45 -6.58 6.03 -9.09
N LEU A 46 -5.78 6.14 -8.03
CA LEU A 46 -4.59 5.29 -7.86
C LEU A 46 -4.97 3.83 -7.61
N ALA A 47 -6.00 3.57 -6.80
CA ALA A 47 -6.50 2.22 -6.57
C ALA A 47 -7.05 1.59 -7.86
N ASP A 48 -7.84 2.33 -8.63
CA ASP A 48 -8.38 1.89 -9.92
C ASP A 48 -7.24 1.57 -10.91
N ALA A 49 -6.19 2.38 -10.93
CA ALA A 49 -5.01 2.15 -11.76
C ALA A 49 -4.25 0.87 -11.35
N GLU A 50 -4.13 0.59 -10.04
CA GLU A 50 -3.48 -0.64 -9.57
C GLU A 50 -4.32 -1.88 -9.88
N VAL A 51 -5.65 -1.82 -9.76
CA VAL A 51 -6.55 -2.90 -10.18
C VAL A 51 -6.36 -3.19 -11.67
N TYR A 52 -6.39 -2.16 -12.51
CA TYR A 52 -6.16 -2.32 -13.94
C TYR A 52 -4.79 -2.95 -14.25
N ARG A 53 -3.75 -2.50 -13.54
CA ARG A 53 -2.40 -3.06 -13.68
C ARG A 53 -2.36 -4.53 -13.27
N MET A 54 -2.98 -4.89 -12.16
CA MET A 54 -3.05 -6.28 -11.68
C MET A 54 -3.80 -7.17 -12.66
N ASP A 55 -4.91 -6.71 -13.23
CA ASP A 55 -5.68 -7.45 -14.23
C ASP A 55 -4.84 -7.70 -15.50
N GLU A 56 -4.15 -6.68 -16.01
CA GLU A 56 -3.27 -6.82 -17.17
C GLU A 56 -2.10 -7.79 -16.90
N ILE A 57 -1.47 -7.69 -15.72
CA ILE A 57 -0.42 -8.64 -15.31
C ILE A 57 -0.98 -10.06 -15.20
N GLY A 58 -2.19 -10.23 -14.65
CA GLY A 58 -2.86 -11.52 -14.55
C GLY A 58 -3.15 -12.14 -15.93
N LYS A 59 -3.61 -11.33 -16.89
CA LYS A 59 -3.79 -11.77 -18.29
C LYS A 59 -2.47 -12.19 -18.93
N ILE A 60 -1.41 -11.38 -18.77
CA ILE A 60 -0.08 -11.72 -19.31
C ILE A 60 0.44 -13.02 -18.67
N SER A 61 0.26 -13.19 -17.35
CA SER A 61 0.71 -14.38 -16.62
C SER A 61 -0.03 -15.65 -17.07
N SER A 62 -1.34 -15.57 -17.29
CA SER A 62 -2.12 -16.71 -17.80
C SER A 62 -1.71 -17.09 -19.23
N ILE A 63 -1.50 -16.12 -20.11
CA ILE A 63 -0.96 -16.36 -21.47
C ILE A 63 0.43 -17.01 -21.39
N GLN A 64 1.29 -16.53 -20.50
CA GLN A 64 2.63 -17.10 -20.32
C GLN A 64 2.56 -18.54 -19.83
N LEU A 65 1.66 -18.85 -18.88
CA LEU A 65 1.45 -20.20 -18.38
C LEU A 65 0.92 -21.13 -19.46
N GLU A 66 -0.01 -20.68 -20.29
CA GLU A 66 -0.52 -21.45 -21.43
C GLU A 66 0.61 -21.79 -22.42
N ARG A 67 1.48 -20.81 -22.74
CA ARG A 67 2.65 -21.04 -23.60
C ARG A 67 3.64 -22.02 -22.97
N ASP A 68 3.96 -21.85 -21.69
CA ASP A 68 4.83 -22.75 -20.95
C ASP A 68 4.24 -24.18 -20.95
N GLY A 69 2.93 -24.33 -20.73
CA GLY A 69 2.22 -25.60 -20.74
C GLY A 69 2.21 -26.27 -22.12
N ALA A 70 2.03 -25.50 -23.20
CA ALA A 70 2.10 -26.00 -24.57
C ALA A 70 3.52 -26.49 -24.92
N LEU A 71 4.56 -25.79 -24.46
CA LEU A 71 5.96 -26.21 -24.65
C LEU A 71 6.29 -27.47 -23.84
N ILE A 72 5.84 -27.55 -22.59
CA ILE A 72 5.98 -28.73 -21.72
C ILE A 72 5.33 -29.96 -22.36
N SER A 73 4.11 -29.80 -22.89
CA SER A 73 3.37 -30.88 -23.52
C SER A 73 4.06 -31.40 -24.79
N LYS A 74 4.70 -30.51 -25.57
CA LYS A 74 5.46 -30.87 -26.77
C LYS A 74 6.85 -31.46 -26.45
N TYR A 75 7.46 -31.04 -25.35
CA TYR A 75 8.82 -31.42 -24.97
C TYR A 75 8.89 -31.82 -23.49
N PRO A 76 8.50 -33.06 -23.13
CA PRO A 76 8.41 -33.51 -21.73
C PRO A 76 9.72 -33.40 -20.93
N LEU A 77 10.88 -33.47 -21.61
CA LEU A 77 12.19 -33.32 -20.96
C LEU A 77 12.46 -31.89 -20.46
N LEU A 78 11.76 -30.89 -20.99
CA LEU A 78 11.90 -29.51 -20.55
C LEU A 78 11.23 -29.25 -19.19
N ILE A 79 10.37 -30.14 -18.71
CA ILE A 79 9.68 -29.99 -17.40
C ILE A 79 10.69 -29.78 -16.26
N GLN A 80 11.79 -30.55 -16.28
CA GLN A 80 12.80 -30.47 -15.23
C GLN A 80 13.51 -29.12 -15.25
N LYS A 81 13.84 -28.62 -16.44
CA LYS A 81 14.43 -27.29 -16.62
C LYS A 81 13.45 -26.18 -16.21
N THR A 82 12.20 -26.23 -16.68
CA THR A 82 11.21 -25.18 -16.40
C THR A 82 10.80 -25.13 -14.93
N MET A 83 10.71 -26.29 -14.25
CA MET A 83 10.51 -26.33 -12.81
C MET A 83 11.72 -25.79 -12.04
N ALA A 84 12.93 -26.19 -12.41
CA ALA A 84 14.15 -25.66 -11.80
C ALA A 84 14.26 -24.13 -11.97
N ASP A 85 13.99 -23.60 -13.17
CA ASP A 85 14.04 -22.16 -13.44
C ASP A 85 13.02 -21.38 -12.59
N LYS A 86 11.79 -21.89 -12.39
CA LYS A 86 10.78 -21.23 -11.53
C LYS A 86 11.05 -21.37 -10.03
N LEU A 87 11.69 -22.45 -9.58
CA LEU A 87 12.00 -22.72 -8.17
C LEU A 87 13.32 -22.08 -7.72
N SER A 88 14.31 -21.97 -8.62
CA SER A 88 15.65 -21.45 -8.35
C SER A 88 15.60 -20.04 -7.74
N ASP A 89 14.70 -19.18 -8.23
CA ASP A 89 14.59 -17.80 -7.74
C ASP A 89 13.85 -17.67 -6.40
N LYS A 90 13.11 -18.70 -5.97
CA LYS A 90 12.22 -18.64 -4.80
C LYS A 90 12.65 -19.54 -3.65
N ILE A 91 13.62 -20.43 -3.85
CA ILE A 91 14.15 -21.33 -2.82
C ILE A 91 15.55 -20.87 -2.41
N SER A 92 15.67 -20.30 -1.22
CA SER A 92 16.96 -20.13 -0.56
C SER A 92 17.38 -21.45 0.10
N VAL A 93 18.36 -22.13 -0.51
CA VAL A 93 18.95 -23.33 0.11
C VAL A 93 19.91 -22.89 1.22
N ILE A 94 19.46 -22.98 2.47
CA ILE A 94 20.34 -22.86 3.63
C ILE A 94 21.04 -24.20 3.82
N ILE A 95 22.31 -24.29 3.41
CA ILE A 95 23.15 -25.45 3.68
C ILE A 95 23.64 -25.35 5.13
N ALA A 96 22.91 -25.95 6.07
CA ALA A 96 23.46 -26.20 7.40
C ALA A 96 24.33 -27.46 7.36
N ALA A 97 25.49 -27.39 8.00
CA ALA A 97 26.38 -28.55 8.13
C ALA A 97 25.62 -29.70 8.83
N PRO A 98 25.75 -30.95 8.35
CA PRO A 98 25.06 -32.07 8.94
C PRO A 98 25.47 -32.20 10.42
N PRO A 99 24.52 -32.40 11.35
CA PRO A 99 24.85 -32.65 12.75
C PRO A 99 25.68 -33.93 12.85
N ALA A 100 26.66 -33.95 13.75
CA ALA A 100 27.50 -35.13 14.00
C ALA A 100 26.70 -36.41 14.32
N ASP A 101 25.43 -36.25 14.73
CA ASP A 101 24.51 -37.31 15.11
C ASP A 101 23.53 -37.75 13.99
N GLY A 102 23.66 -37.25 12.75
CA GLY A 102 22.82 -37.67 11.62
C GLY A 102 21.35 -37.23 11.67
N GLY A 103 20.99 -36.33 12.60
CA GLY A 103 19.64 -35.78 12.76
C GLY A 103 19.26 -34.68 11.77
N PHE A 104 18.00 -34.25 11.81
CA PHE A 104 17.43 -33.23 10.93
C PHE A 104 18.25 -31.92 10.91
N VAL A 105 18.72 -31.55 9.71
CA VAL A 105 19.62 -30.40 9.47
C VAL A 105 19.02 -29.05 9.90
N GLY A 106 17.68 -28.92 9.92
CA GLY A 106 17.00 -27.70 10.37
C GLY A 106 16.92 -27.51 11.89
N GLY A 107 17.33 -28.50 12.70
CA GLY A 107 17.27 -28.41 14.17
C GLY A 107 18.16 -27.30 14.75
N ASN A 108 19.35 -27.11 14.18
CA ASN A 108 20.31 -26.10 14.63
C ASN A 108 19.98 -24.67 14.11
N LEU A 109 19.17 -24.57 13.05
CA LEU A 109 18.75 -23.30 12.46
C LEU A 109 17.52 -22.71 13.16
N ILE A 110 16.57 -23.55 13.58
CA ILE A 110 15.37 -23.12 14.31
C ILE A 110 15.68 -22.71 15.75
N GLY A 111 16.63 -23.38 16.42
CA GLY A 111 17.03 -23.06 17.80
C GLY A 111 17.87 -21.78 17.95
N THR A 112 18.47 -21.29 16.86
CA THR A 112 19.26 -20.04 16.86
C THR A 112 18.42 -18.82 16.50
N ALA A 113 17.35 -18.98 15.71
CA ALA A 113 16.42 -17.91 15.38
C ALA A 113 15.63 -17.36 16.60
N SER A 114 15.42 -18.16 17.65
CA SER A 114 14.69 -17.72 18.85
C SER A 114 15.56 -16.99 19.89
N LYS A 115 16.87 -16.78 19.62
CA LYS A 115 17.82 -16.18 20.58
C LYS A 115 18.35 -14.80 20.16
N GLY A 116 17.63 -14.10 19.27
CA GLY A 116 18.00 -12.79 18.74
C GLY A 116 17.06 -11.63 19.08
N ALA A 117 16.17 -11.77 20.07
CA ALA A 117 15.32 -10.68 20.56
C ALA A 117 15.39 -10.61 22.09
N GLY A 118 16.36 -9.86 22.61
CA GLY A 118 16.46 -9.57 24.04
C GLY A 118 17.87 -9.70 24.62
N GLN A 119 18.78 -8.83 24.17
CA GLN A 119 19.82 -8.19 24.98
C GLN A 119 20.52 -7.10 24.17
#